data_AF-A0AAE1A543-F1
#
_entry.id   AF-A0AAE1A543-F1
#
_cell.length_a   1.000
_cell.length_b   1.000
_cell.length_c   1.000
_cell.angle_alpha   90.00
_cell.angle_beta   90.00
_cell.angle_gamma   90.00
#
_symmetry.space_group_name_H-M   'P 1'
#
loop_
_entity.id
_entity.type
_entity.pdbx_description
1 polymer ?
#
loop_
_entity_poly.entity_id
_entity_poly.type
_entity_poly.pdbx_seq_one_letter_code
_entity_poly.pdbx_strand_id
1 'polypeptide(L)'
;MEKTGYSVNEGYKSKRTDCRDETTCLLVKHRSQDYVGDADKCGTDGQVRDPPWLTSKRWQVSYLAFVGCFFLYSLRVDLSVSIVCMCNDTGKNSTTGIGREKAEFTWSESTKSSLLSAYFYGYLLLQVPGGWLAGRYGATRVISLAMALSAICTPLVPVAARNSLPAFYALRVATGLFSGSVTPSFQALWGRWAPPQERTRLAGFAYSGGYLGSITTFSLSGVLCDRGFDGGWPSVFYILGGSALLWTLVWYIAVYDSPSSHPSISHYEKDYITSSLQDTTENKPRLPWQNVFTSAPFWALIVAIVAMAWVDYTFITSIPQYLKDVLGFDISEDGFLSATPSVCQFVSSLLIGPVADNIRNRGVKTGTVRKIFQSITFFGIAVCLTTVGYVTHENRYLAVGLLGVSGFFAGIQQAGYVANFIDIAPRFAGVLYGVGNSIATVSGIVSPVIVGSITSGKSRKEWQMVFFVCVGISVVAAILFDCFAQGEVQTWAVEVNPPADSGGSDLSYDSMESENSDHVEVTVQRTIDHTDSDIQSIYKTH
;
A
#
# COMPACT_ATOMS: atom_id res chain seq x y z
N MET A 1 48.74 30.75 30.19
CA MET A 1 49.26 30.16 28.94
C MET A 1 48.23 29.14 28.48
N GLU A 2 47.53 29.53 27.42
CA GLU A 2 46.40 28.84 26.80
C GLU A 2 46.76 27.44 26.32
N LYS A 3 45.84 26.48 26.52
CA LYS A 3 45.81 25.24 25.74
C LYS A 3 44.53 25.27 24.90
N THR A 4 44.73 25.44 23.60
CA THR A 4 43.72 25.39 22.53
C THR A 4 43.07 24.02 22.45
N GLY A 5 41.74 23.97 22.64
CA GLY A 5 40.90 22.83 22.30
C GLY A 5 40.24 23.04 20.93
N TYR A 6 40.30 22.04 20.07
CA TYR A 6 39.50 21.98 18.84
C TYR A 6 38.31 21.04 19.07
N SER A 7 37.11 21.62 19.08
CA SER A 7 35.83 20.92 18.94
C SER A 7 35.45 20.86 17.46
N VAL A 8 35.20 19.68 16.91
CA VAL A 8 34.60 19.52 15.58
C VAL A 8 33.08 19.52 15.73
N ASN A 9 32.47 20.63 15.32
CA ASN A 9 31.03 20.78 15.10
C ASN A 9 30.75 20.47 13.62
N GLU A 10 30.11 19.35 13.30
CA GLU A 10 29.55 19.13 11.95
C GLU A 10 28.13 19.70 11.89
N GLY A 11 28.03 20.95 11.42
CA GLY A 11 26.79 21.55 10.94
C GLY A 11 26.63 21.30 9.45
N TYR A 12 25.55 20.63 9.07
CA TYR A 12 25.09 20.51 7.69
C TYR A 12 24.66 21.90 7.17
N LYS A 13 25.60 22.64 6.56
CA LYS A 13 25.30 23.85 5.78
C LYS A 13 24.91 23.43 4.36
N SER A 14 23.65 23.70 4.01
CA SER A 14 23.15 23.78 2.64
C SER A 14 24.12 24.56 1.75
N LYS A 15 24.62 23.93 0.69
CA LYS A 15 25.28 24.63 -0.42
C LYS A 15 24.21 25.46 -1.14
N ARG A 16 24.11 26.75 -0.78
CA ARG A 16 23.54 27.78 -1.65
C ARG A 16 24.56 28.05 -2.75
N THR A 17 24.19 27.75 -3.99
CA THR A 17 24.93 28.20 -5.17
C THR A 17 24.70 29.70 -5.31
N ASP A 18 25.72 30.50 -4.99
CA ASP A 18 25.72 31.95 -5.17
C ASP A 18 26.02 32.22 -6.66
N CYS A 19 24.99 32.47 -7.46
CA CYS A 19 25.14 32.83 -8.88
C CYS A 19 25.62 34.28 -9.00
N ARG A 20 26.92 34.50 -8.84
CA ARG A 20 27.60 35.73 -9.26
C ARG A 20 28.32 35.50 -10.58
N ASP A 21 27.58 35.44 -11.68
CA ASP A 21 28.16 35.63 -13.02
C ASP A 21 27.10 36.23 -13.95
N GLU A 22 27.30 37.50 -14.32
CA GLU A 22 26.41 38.30 -15.19
C GLU A 22 26.21 37.67 -16.59
N THR A 23 27.09 36.77 -17.00
CA THR A 23 27.11 36.16 -18.33
C THR A 23 26.01 35.10 -18.51
N THR A 24 25.62 34.38 -17.44
CA THR A 24 24.55 33.37 -17.51
C THR A 24 23.16 34.02 -17.60
N CYS A 25 23.01 35.23 -17.08
CA CYS A 25 21.75 35.98 -17.14
C CYS A 25 21.39 36.41 -18.57
N LEU A 26 22.38 36.69 -19.42
CA LEU A 26 22.14 37.12 -20.80
C LEU A 26 21.70 35.98 -21.73
N LEU A 27 22.18 34.76 -21.49
CA LEU A 27 21.76 33.58 -22.27
C LEU A 27 20.31 33.16 -21.98
N VAL A 28 19.82 33.38 -20.76
CA VAL A 28 18.40 33.19 -20.43
C VAL A 28 17.54 34.33 -21.01
N LYS A 29 18.06 35.56 -21.07
CA LYS A 29 17.32 36.72 -21.59
C LYS A 29 17.06 36.62 -23.09
N HIS A 30 17.99 36.10 -23.88
CA HIS A 30 17.81 35.97 -25.34
C HIS A 30 16.79 34.89 -25.76
N ARG A 31 16.39 33.98 -24.86
CA ARG A 31 15.35 32.97 -25.13
C ARG A 31 13.95 33.39 -24.66
N SER A 32 13.83 34.58 -24.06
CA SER A 32 12.62 35.06 -23.36
C SER A 32 11.89 36.21 -24.06
N GLN A 33 12.29 36.59 -25.27
CA GLN A 33 11.67 37.73 -25.97
C GLN A 33 10.27 37.47 -26.55
N ASP A 34 9.75 36.24 -26.50
CA ASP A 34 8.40 35.91 -27.02
C ASP A 34 7.29 35.82 -25.94
N TYR A 35 7.57 36.09 -24.66
CA TYR A 35 6.60 35.88 -23.57
C TYR A 35 6.39 37.12 -22.71
N VAL A 36 5.77 38.14 -23.29
CA VAL A 36 5.24 39.29 -22.54
C VAL A 36 3.82 38.93 -22.07
N GLY A 37 3.73 38.28 -20.90
CA GLY A 37 2.43 37.94 -20.30
C GLY A 37 2.45 37.46 -18.85
N ASP A 38 3.58 36.96 -18.34
CA ASP A 38 3.68 36.38 -16.98
C ASP A 38 4.77 37.04 -16.11
N ALA A 39 5.11 38.30 -16.40
CA ALA A 39 6.15 39.04 -15.66
C ALA A 39 5.74 39.40 -14.21
N ASP A 40 4.46 39.34 -13.87
CA ASP A 40 3.95 39.74 -12.54
C ASP A 40 4.13 38.68 -11.43
N LYS A 41 4.80 37.55 -11.72
CA LYS A 41 5.06 36.49 -10.73
C LYS A 41 6.53 36.30 -10.35
N CYS A 42 7.45 37.09 -10.89
CA CYS A 42 8.83 37.14 -10.41
C CYS A 42 8.88 37.96 -9.11
N GLY A 43 9.01 37.27 -7.97
CA GLY A 43 9.44 37.92 -6.74
C GLY A 43 10.83 38.54 -6.91
N THR A 44 11.07 39.65 -6.21
CA THR A 44 12.30 40.47 -6.26
C THR A 44 13.58 39.81 -5.74
N ASP A 45 13.51 38.54 -5.34
CA ASP A 45 14.68 37.71 -5.03
C ASP A 45 14.54 36.42 -5.85
N GLY A 46 15.60 35.96 -6.50
CA GLY A 46 15.63 34.77 -7.38
C GLY A 46 15.33 33.42 -6.70
N GLN A 47 14.40 33.38 -5.74
CA GLN A 47 13.84 32.19 -5.14
C GLN A 47 12.67 31.68 -5.98
N VAL A 48 12.82 30.46 -6.47
CA VAL A 48 11.74 29.62 -7.01
C VAL A 48 10.67 29.48 -5.90
N ARG A 49 9.56 30.21 -6.00
CA ARG A 49 8.47 30.18 -5.00
C ARG A 49 7.70 28.86 -5.07
N ASP A 50 7.87 27.99 -4.09
CA ASP A 50 7.14 26.73 -3.99
C ASP A 50 5.66 26.87 -4.40
N PRO A 51 5.14 26.03 -5.30
CA PRO A 51 3.78 26.13 -5.81
C PRO A 51 2.75 26.00 -4.66
N PRO A 52 1.61 26.72 -4.73
CA PRO A 52 0.64 26.76 -3.64
C PRO A 52 0.11 25.37 -3.28
N TRP A 53 0.26 25.02 -2.01
CA TRP A 53 0.08 23.67 -1.46
C TRP A 53 -1.33 23.07 -1.59
N LEU A 54 -2.43 23.83 -1.52
CA LEU A 54 -3.80 23.26 -1.59
C LEU A 54 -4.41 23.24 -3.00
N THR A 55 -4.04 24.20 -3.84
CA THR A 55 -4.73 24.48 -5.12
C THR A 55 -4.00 23.91 -6.34
N SER A 56 -2.82 23.35 -6.13
CA SER A 56 -1.97 22.76 -7.15
C SER A 56 -2.59 21.47 -7.76
N LYS A 57 -2.32 21.23 -9.05
CA LYS A 57 -2.91 20.10 -9.79
C LYS A 57 -2.47 18.74 -9.24
N ARG A 58 -1.26 18.63 -8.70
CA ARG A 58 -0.80 17.43 -7.96
C ARG A 58 -1.69 17.05 -6.77
N TRP A 59 -2.14 18.04 -5.99
CA TRP A 59 -3.03 17.79 -4.87
C TRP A 59 -4.44 17.42 -5.32
N GLN A 60 -4.91 17.96 -6.46
CA GLN A 60 -6.15 17.49 -7.08
C GLN A 60 -6.09 15.99 -7.43
N VAL A 61 -4.96 15.52 -7.98
CA VAL A 61 -4.74 14.07 -8.20
C VAL A 61 -4.75 13.30 -6.88
N SER A 62 -4.16 13.84 -5.81
CA SER A 62 -4.18 13.22 -4.47
C SER A 62 -5.58 13.16 -3.85
N TYR A 63 -6.40 14.21 -3.97
CA TYR A 63 -7.80 14.19 -3.52
C TYR A 63 -8.63 13.15 -4.29
N LEU A 64 -8.46 13.07 -5.61
CA LEU A 64 -9.17 12.06 -6.39
C LEU A 64 -8.67 10.64 -6.09
N ALA A 65 -7.36 10.46 -5.86
CA ALA A 65 -6.76 9.19 -5.47
C ALA A 65 -7.21 8.76 -4.07
N PHE A 66 -7.44 9.71 -3.16
CA PHE A 66 -8.04 9.47 -1.86
C PHE A 66 -9.43 8.86 -2.00
N VAL A 67 -10.29 9.45 -2.82
CA VAL A 67 -11.64 8.91 -3.08
C VAL A 67 -11.56 7.56 -3.82
N GLY A 68 -10.55 7.36 -4.66
CA GLY A 68 -10.29 6.06 -5.29
C GLY A 68 -9.91 4.98 -4.29
N CYS A 69 -9.01 5.29 -3.35
CA CYS A 69 -8.62 4.38 -2.28
C CYS A 69 -9.79 4.09 -1.33
N PHE A 70 -10.66 5.08 -1.08
CA PHE A 70 -11.92 4.90 -0.37
C PHE A 70 -12.76 3.81 -1.03
N PHE A 71 -13.07 3.94 -2.33
CA PHE A 71 -13.90 2.94 -3.01
C PHE A 71 -13.21 1.58 -3.14
N LEU A 72 -11.90 1.55 -3.39
CA LEU A 72 -11.13 0.30 -3.43
C LEU A 72 -11.30 -0.52 -2.14
N TYR A 73 -11.26 0.13 -0.98
CA TYR A 73 -11.44 -0.53 0.31
C TYR A 73 -12.92 -0.81 0.61
N SER A 74 -13.84 0.08 0.22
CA SER A 74 -15.27 -0.15 0.35
C SER A 74 -15.73 -1.41 -0.39
N LEU A 75 -15.32 -1.59 -1.65
CA LEU A 75 -15.66 -2.79 -2.45
C LEU A 75 -14.99 -4.07 -1.92
N ARG A 76 -13.93 -3.94 -1.11
CA ARG A 76 -13.28 -5.08 -0.45
C ARG A 76 -14.08 -5.57 0.75
N VAL A 77 -14.60 -4.64 1.56
CA VAL A 77 -15.22 -4.95 2.87
C VAL A 77 -16.75 -5.01 2.83
N ASP A 78 -17.35 -4.71 1.68
CA ASP A 78 -18.80 -4.71 1.49
C ASP A 78 -19.49 -6.04 1.88
N LEU A 79 -18.81 -7.17 1.70
CA LEU A 79 -19.32 -8.50 2.05
C LEU A 79 -19.32 -8.77 3.55
N SER A 80 -18.34 -8.25 4.30
CA SER A 80 -18.10 -8.70 5.67
C SER A 80 -19.31 -8.50 6.59
N VAL A 81 -20.03 -7.38 6.41
CA VAL A 81 -21.29 -7.12 7.13
C VAL A 81 -22.48 -7.71 6.37
N SER A 82 -22.51 -7.56 5.05
CA SER A 82 -23.64 -8.03 4.24
C SER A 82 -23.89 -9.52 4.38
N ILE A 83 -22.84 -10.35 4.53
CA ILE A 83 -22.98 -11.80 4.71
C ILE A 83 -23.66 -12.19 6.02
N VAL A 84 -23.50 -11.36 7.07
CA VAL A 84 -24.21 -11.51 8.34
C VAL A 84 -25.70 -11.26 8.10
N CYS A 85 -26.04 -10.20 7.36
CA CYS A 85 -27.43 -9.88 7.00
C CYS A 85 -28.08 -10.91 6.07
N MET A 86 -27.30 -11.53 5.17
CA MET A 86 -27.76 -12.54 4.22
C MET A 86 -28.11 -13.88 4.87
N CYS A 87 -27.40 -14.23 5.95
CA CYS A 87 -27.42 -15.59 6.50
C CYS A 87 -27.88 -15.70 7.96
N ASN A 88 -28.08 -14.60 8.68
CA ASN A 88 -28.64 -14.61 10.04
C ASN A 88 -30.04 -13.97 10.03
N ASP A 89 -30.91 -14.45 10.92
CA ASP A 89 -32.25 -13.89 11.08
C ASP A 89 -32.17 -12.43 11.59
N THR A 90 -32.80 -11.51 10.86
CA THR A 90 -32.84 -10.08 11.17
C THR A 90 -34.02 -9.82 12.10
N GLY A 91 -33.77 -9.27 13.30
CA GLY A 91 -34.84 -8.75 14.14
C GLY A 91 -35.19 -7.33 13.73
N LYS A 92 -36.35 -7.11 13.11
CA LYS A 92 -36.87 -5.75 12.87
C LYS A 92 -37.83 -5.36 13.97
N ASN A 93 -37.58 -4.21 14.60
CA ASN A 93 -38.55 -3.55 15.46
C ASN A 93 -39.57 -2.80 14.59
N SER A 94 -40.52 -3.54 14.02
CA SER A 94 -41.68 -2.93 13.36
C SER A 94 -42.65 -2.40 14.41
N THR A 95 -43.25 -1.24 14.16
CA THR A 95 -44.24 -0.57 15.03
C THR A 95 -45.51 -1.40 15.31
N THR A 96 -45.65 -2.57 14.68
CA THR A 96 -46.78 -3.51 14.83
C THR A 96 -46.38 -4.87 15.42
N GLY A 97 -45.14 -5.05 15.89
CA GLY A 97 -44.64 -6.27 16.52
C GLY A 97 -43.22 -6.65 16.07
N ILE A 98 -42.52 -7.47 16.87
CA ILE A 98 -41.19 -8.00 16.54
C ILE A 98 -41.36 -9.04 15.42
N GLY A 99 -41.26 -8.59 14.16
CA GLY A 99 -41.18 -9.48 13.00
C GLY A 99 -39.73 -9.92 12.80
N ARG A 100 -39.43 -11.21 12.99
CA ARG A 100 -38.15 -11.80 12.56
C ARG A 100 -38.21 -12.03 11.06
N GLU A 101 -37.39 -11.30 10.31
CA GLU A 101 -37.16 -11.60 8.90
C GLU A 101 -36.22 -12.81 8.84
N LYS A 102 -36.68 -13.91 8.25
CA LYS A 102 -35.88 -15.13 8.14
C LYS A 102 -34.69 -14.88 7.22
N ALA A 103 -33.54 -15.47 7.54
CA ALA A 103 -32.36 -15.46 6.68
C ALA A 103 -32.72 -15.88 5.24
N GLU A 104 -32.29 -15.08 4.26
CA GLU A 104 -32.54 -15.36 2.83
C GLU A 104 -31.73 -16.58 2.37
N PHE A 105 -30.55 -16.83 2.96
CA PHE A 105 -29.67 -17.94 2.61
C PHE A 105 -29.20 -18.74 3.83
N THR A 106 -29.24 -20.07 3.74
CA THR A 106 -28.78 -21.01 4.77
C THR A 106 -27.40 -21.60 4.40
N TRP A 107 -26.38 -20.75 4.34
CA TRP A 107 -25.01 -21.17 4.02
C TRP A 107 -24.22 -21.64 5.24
N SER A 108 -23.38 -22.66 5.02
CA SER A 108 -22.43 -23.13 6.04
C SER A 108 -21.35 -22.09 6.33
N GLU A 109 -20.74 -22.14 7.52
CA GLU A 109 -19.63 -21.23 7.89
C GLU A 109 -18.42 -21.37 6.97
N SER A 110 -18.16 -22.58 6.47
CA SER A 110 -17.14 -22.84 5.46
C SER A 110 -17.44 -22.12 4.14
N THR A 111 -18.71 -22.15 3.69
CA THR A 111 -19.13 -21.45 2.47
C THR A 111 -19.00 -19.93 2.61
N LYS A 112 -19.41 -19.37 3.76
CA LYS A 112 -19.29 -17.93 4.04
C LYS A 112 -17.84 -17.48 4.02
N SER A 113 -16.98 -18.23 4.69
CA SER A 113 -15.55 -17.95 4.80
C SER A 113 -14.84 -18.04 3.46
N SER A 114 -15.16 -19.05 2.65
CA SER A 114 -14.59 -19.19 1.31
C SER A 114 -15.07 -18.07 0.36
N LEU A 115 -16.31 -17.58 0.48
CA LEU A 115 -16.79 -16.40 -0.27
C LEU A 115 -16.01 -15.13 0.12
N LEU A 116 -15.64 -15.00 1.39
CA LEU A 116 -14.89 -13.87 1.90
C LEU A 116 -13.42 -13.91 1.43
N SER A 117 -12.83 -15.11 1.38
CA SER A 117 -11.51 -15.34 0.77
C SER A 117 -11.50 -15.17 -0.75
N ALA A 118 -12.64 -15.37 -1.45
CA ALA A 118 -12.75 -15.32 -2.92
C ALA A 118 -12.14 -14.05 -3.54
N TYR A 119 -12.33 -12.89 -2.90
CA TYR A 119 -11.74 -11.63 -3.33
C TYR A 119 -10.20 -11.69 -3.39
N PHE A 120 -9.56 -12.28 -2.38
CA PHE A 120 -8.10 -12.29 -2.27
C PHE A 120 -7.43 -13.22 -3.30
N TYR A 121 -8.10 -14.28 -3.74
CA TYR A 121 -7.60 -15.12 -4.84
C TYR A 121 -7.42 -14.32 -6.12
N GLY A 122 -8.42 -13.51 -6.49
CA GLY A 122 -8.33 -12.62 -7.65
C GLY A 122 -7.28 -11.54 -7.44
N TYR A 123 -7.31 -10.89 -6.27
CA TYR A 123 -6.43 -9.76 -5.94
C TYR A 123 -4.94 -10.10 -6.08
N LEU A 124 -4.53 -11.30 -5.65
CA LEU A 124 -3.15 -11.76 -5.75
C LEU A 124 -2.64 -11.82 -7.19
N LEU A 125 -3.48 -12.23 -8.15
CA LEU A 125 -3.07 -12.49 -9.53
C LEU A 125 -2.63 -11.24 -10.28
N LEU A 126 -3.33 -10.11 -10.12
CA LEU A 126 -3.04 -8.86 -10.83
C LEU A 126 -2.20 -7.87 -10.02
N GLN A 127 -1.79 -8.21 -8.80
CA GLN A 127 -0.98 -7.32 -7.97
C GLN A 127 0.42 -7.08 -8.56
N VAL A 128 1.08 -8.13 -9.07
CA VAL A 128 2.41 -8.00 -9.71
C VAL A 128 2.30 -7.51 -11.16
N PRO A 129 1.47 -8.11 -12.03
CA PRO A 129 1.30 -7.64 -13.41
C PRO A 129 0.74 -6.22 -13.49
N GLY A 130 -0.12 -5.80 -12.54
CA GLY A 130 -0.77 -4.49 -12.55
C GLY A 130 0.19 -3.32 -12.64
N GLY A 131 1.34 -3.41 -11.95
CA GLY A 131 2.40 -2.38 -12.04
C GLY A 131 3.04 -2.31 -13.43
N TRP A 132 3.25 -3.47 -14.08
CA TRP A 132 3.76 -3.53 -15.44
C TRP A 132 2.75 -2.97 -16.44
N LEU A 133 1.46 -3.33 -16.30
CA LEU A 133 0.38 -2.76 -17.13
C LEU A 133 0.32 -1.24 -16.99
N ALA A 134 0.41 -0.71 -15.77
CA ALA A 134 0.41 0.73 -15.52
C ALA A 134 1.61 1.44 -16.17
N GLY A 135 2.79 0.81 -16.14
CA GLY A 135 3.98 1.31 -16.81
C GLY A 135 3.80 1.42 -18.33
N ARG A 136 3.24 0.38 -18.95
CA ARG A 136 3.12 0.26 -20.42
C ARG A 136 1.93 1.01 -21.01
N TYR A 137 0.75 0.90 -20.40
CA TYR A 137 -0.51 1.42 -20.95
C TYR A 137 -0.97 2.75 -20.33
N GLY A 138 -0.29 3.22 -19.29
CA GLY A 138 -0.68 4.40 -18.52
C GLY A 138 -1.40 4.01 -17.23
N ALA A 139 -0.97 4.59 -16.11
CA ALA A 139 -1.52 4.31 -14.79
C ALA A 139 -2.97 4.79 -14.66
N THR A 140 -3.31 5.96 -15.22
CA THR A 140 -4.67 6.51 -15.18
C THR A 140 -5.64 5.55 -15.86
N ARG A 141 -5.32 5.08 -17.07
CA ARG A 141 -6.18 4.19 -17.86
C ARG A 141 -6.38 2.85 -17.17
N VAL A 142 -5.31 2.28 -16.63
CA VAL A 142 -5.37 1.01 -15.89
C VAL A 142 -6.21 1.15 -14.63
N ILE A 143 -6.05 2.22 -13.84
CA ILE A 143 -6.88 2.49 -12.65
C ILE A 143 -8.36 2.60 -13.05
N SER A 144 -8.68 3.37 -14.10
CA SER A 144 -10.06 3.53 -14.54
C SER A 144 -10.68 2.22 -15.02
N LEU A 145 -9.97 1.42 -15.81
CA LEU A 145 -10.49 0.14 -16.30
C LEU A 145 -10.70 -0.84 -15.14
N ALA A 146 -9.72 -0.95 -14.25
CA ALA A 146 -9.77 -1.82 -13.10
C ALA A 146 -10.92 -1.47 -12.16
N MET A 147 -11.06 -0.19 -11.81
CA MET A 147 -12.12 0.29 -10.92
C MET A 147 -13.50 0.19 -11.58
N ALA A 148 -13.62 0.48 -12.88
CA ALA A 148 -14.89 0.32 -13.59
C ALA A 148 -15.35 -1.14 -13.60
N LEU A 149 -14.46 -2.08 -13.90
CA LEU A 149 -14.80 -3.50 -13.92
C LEU A 149 -15.16 -4.02 -12.53
N SER A 150 -14.38 -3.68 -11.49
CA SER A 150 -14.76 -3.99 -10.09
C SER A 150 -16.11 -3.38 -9.71
N ALA A 151 -16.37 -2.13 -10.08
CA ALA A 151 -17.61 -1.41 -9.78
C ALA A 151 -18.82 -1.98 -10.54
N ILE A 152 -18.64 -2.54 -11.74
CA ILE A 152 -19.72 -3.22 -12.49
C ILE A 152 -20.01 -4.61 -11.91
N CYS A 153 -18.98 -5.36 -11.50
CA CYS A 153 -19.17 -6.68 -10.89
C CYS A 153 -19.95 -6.60 -9.57
N THR A 154 -19.80 -5.51 -8.81
CA THR A 154 -20.36 -5.38 -7.46
C THR A 154 -21.91 -5.37 -7.44
N PRO A 155 -22.62 -4.54 -8.23
CA PRO A 155 -24.08 -4.59 -8.38
C PRO A 155 -24.61 -5.91 -8.94
N LEU A 156 -23.79 -6.72 -9.62
CA LEU A 156 -24.22 -8.02 -10.13
C LEU A 156 -24.19 -9.11 -9.04
N VAL A 157 -23.51 -8.86 -7.91
CA VAL A 157 -23.39 -9.82 -6.80
C VAL A 157 -24.75 -10.23 -6.23
N PRO A 158 -25.69 -9.32 -5.91
CA PRO A 158 -26.98 -9.72 -5.37
C PRO A 158 -27.79 -10.61 -6.32
N VAL A 159 -27.77 -10.28 -7.61
CA VAL A 159 -28.45 -11.07 -8.65
C VAL A 159 -27.81 -12.47 -8.75
N ALA A 160 -26.49 -12.56 -8.69
CA ALA A 160 -25.80 -13.84 -8.71
C ALA A 160 -26.07 -14.67 -7.45
N ALA A 161 -26.10 -14.05 -6.27
CA ALA A 161 -26.36 -14.74 -5.00
C ALA A 161 -27.73 -15.46 -4.98
N ARG A 162 -28.77 -14.84 -5.57
CA ARG A 162 -30.12 -15.43 -5.68
C ARG A 162 -30.22 -16.56 -6.70
N ASN A 163 -29.39 -16.53 -7.75
CA ASN A 163 -29.49 -17.49 -8.86
C ASN A 163 -28.50 -18.67 -8.76
N SER A 164 -27.24 -18.41 -8.38
CA SER A 164 -26.16 -19.39 -8.44
C SER A 164 -24.98 -19.01 -7.55
N LEU A 165 -24.69 -19.86 -6.56
CA LEU A 165 -23.54 -19.70 -5.68
C LEU A 165 -22.20 -19.68 -6.45
N PRO A 166 -21.95 -20.54 -7.46
CA PRO A 166 -20.78 -20.41 -8.33
C PRO A 166 -20.64 -19.06 -9.04
N ALA A 167 -21.76 -18.47 -9.50
CA ALA A 167 -21.73 -17.16 -10.15
C ALA A 167 -21.34 -16.06 -9.16
N PHE A 168 -21.81 -16.15 -7.91
CA PHE A 168 -21.39 -15.26 -6.84
C PHE A 168 -19.87 -15.39 -6.58
N TYR A 169 -19.35 -16.61 -6.47
CA TYR A 169 -17.90 -16.84 -6.36
C TYR A 169 -17.12 -16.21 -7.52
N ALA A 170 -17.56 -16.42 -8.76
CA ALA A 170 -16.89 -15.88 -9.94
C ALA A 170 -16.84 -14.35 -9.93
N LEU A 171 -17.94 -13.69 -9.58
CA LEU A 171 -17.99 -12.22 -9.46
C LEU A 171 -17.08 -11.72 -8.35
N ARG A 172 -16.98 -12.44 -7.22
CA ARG A 172 -16.09 -12.06 -6.12
C ARG A 172 -14.62 -12.13 -6.50
N VAL A 173 -14.23 -13.22 -7.17
CA VAL A 173 -12.88 -13.38 -7.72
C VAL A 173 -12.61 -12.29 -8.76
N ALA A 174 -13.58 -11.98 -9.64
CA ALA A 174 -13.44 -10.92 -10.64
C ALA A 174 -13.26 -9.53 -10.01
N THR A 175 -14.07 -9.17 -9.01
CA THR A 175 -13.92 -7.89 -8.29
C THR A 175 -12.53 -7.77 -7.67
N GLY A 176 -12.05 -8.83 -7.02
CA GLY A 176 -10.70 -8.90 -6.46
C GLY A 176 -9.61 -8.78 -7.52
N LEU A 177 -9.74 -9.52 -8.63
CA LEU A 177 -8.82 -9.52 -9.75
C LEU A 177 -8.56 -8.10 -10.25
N PHE A 178 -9.61 -7.38 -10.64
CA PHE A 178 -9.45 -6.03 -11.16
C PHE A 178 -8.89 -5.07 -10.11
N SER A 179 -9.38 -5.14 -8.86
CA SER A 179 -8.90 -4.34 -7.73
C SER A 179 -7.40 -4.54 -7.43
N GLY A 180 -6.84 -5.73 -7.70
CA GLY A 180 -5.42 -6.05 -7.49
C GLY A 180 -4.45 -5.12 -8.21
N SER A 181 -4.85 -4.62 -9.38
CA SER A 181 -4.01 -3.74 -10.21
C SER A 181 -4.04 -2.27 -9.79
N VAL A 182 -4.97 -1.85 -8.94
CA VAL A 182 -5.20 -0.42 -8.61
C VAL A 182 -4.06 0.15 -7.76
N THR A 183 -3.70 -0.52 -6.66
CA THR A 183 -2.61 -0.10 -5.76
C THR A 183 -1.26 0.09 -6.46
N PRO A 184 -0.73 -0.89 -7.24
CA PRO A 184 0.53 -0.70 -7.96
C PRO A 184 0.42 0.37 -9.05
N SER A 185 -0.76 0.57 -9.66
CA SER A 185 -0.97 1.65 -10.62
C SER A 185 -0.91 3.03 -9.96
N PHE A 186 -1.45 3.20 -8.74
CA PHE A 186 -1.28 4.44 -7.97
C PHE A 186 0.20 4.72 -7.70
N GLN A 187 0.99 3.71 -7.32
CA GLN A 187 2.43 3.85 -7.12
C GLN A 187 3.15 4.28 -8.40
N ALA A 188 2.78 3.71 -9.55
CA ALA A 188 3.32 4.11 -10.85
C ALA A 188 2.95 5.57 -11.19
N LEU A 189 1.73 6.00 -10.87
CA LEU A 189 1.28 7.38 -11.06
C LEU A 189 2.09 8.36 -10.20
N TRP A 190 2.33 8.04 -8.92
CA TRP A 190 3.17 8.85 -8.03
C TRP A 190 4.61 8.96 -8.51
N GLY A 191 5.10 7.95 -9.24
CA GLY A 191 6.39 8.01 -9.91
C GLY A 191 6.52 9.15 -10.93
N ARG A 192 5.39 9.61 -11.51
CA ARG A 192 5.35 10.66 -12.55
C ARG A 192 4.80 12.00 -12.06
N TRP A 193 3.94 11.99 -11.04
CA TRP A 193 3.25 13.18 -10.55
C TRP A 193 3.82 13.75 -9.26
N ALA A 194 4.48 12.93 -8.44
CA ALA A 194 4.95 13.36 -7.13
C ALA A 194 6.48 13.57 -7.10
N PRO A 195 6.95 14.80 -6.84
CA PRO A 195 8.34 15.08 -6.52
C PRO A 195 8.82 14.21 -5.34
N PRO A 196 10.09 13.75 -5.33
CA PRO A 196 10.60 12.84 -4.29
C PRO A 196 10.36 13.32 -2.86
N GLN A 197 10.49 14.62 -2.60
CA GLN A 197 10.36 15.25 -1.27
C GLN A 197 8.90 15.28 -0.77
N GLU A 198 7.93 15.35 -1.69
CA GLU A 198 6.50 15.46 -1.38
C GLU A 198 5.75 14.13 -1.55
N ARG A 199 6.37 13.13 -2.20
CA ARG A 199 5.74 11.85 -2.56
C ARG A 199 5.10 11.13 -1.39
N THR A 200 5.81 11.03 -0.27
CA THR A 200 5.27 10.35 0.92
C THR A 200 4.02 11.05 1.46
N ARG A 201 3.95 12.38 1.37
CA ARG A 201 2.79 13.15 1.82
C ARG A 201 1.58 12.96 0.90
N LEU A 202 1.79 13.08 -0.41
CA LEU A 202 0.73 12.91 -1.42
C LEU A 202 0.17 11.48 -1.43
N ALA A 203 1.06 10.48 -1.38
CA ALA A 203 0.66 9.08 -1.33
C ALA A 203 0.03 8.72 0.01
N GLY A 204 0.60 9.19 1.13
CA GLY A 204 0.06 8.97 2.47
C GLY A 204 -1.36 9.53 2.63
N PHE A 205 -1.59 10.76 2.14
CA PHE A 205 -2.92 11.33 2.08
C PHE A 205 -3.86 10.44 1.24
N ALA A 206 -3.49 10.09 0.00
CA ALA A 206 -4.33 9.26 -0.85
C ALA A 206 -4.70 7.90 -0.21
N TYR A 207 -3.72 7.17 0.35
CA TYR A 207 -3.99 5.87 0.97
C TYR A 207 -4.83 5.96 2.25
N SER A 208 -4.80 7.10 2.94
CA SER A 208 -5.63 7.31 4.13
C SER A 208 -7.14 7.23 3.82
N GLY A 209 -7.54 7.48 2.57
CA GLY A 209 -8.91 7.29 2.10
C GLY A 209 -9.40 5.86 2.23
N GLY A 210 -8.51 4.86 2.18
CA GLY A 210 -8.86 3.45 2.36
C GLY A 210 -9.44 3.16 3.76
N TYR A 211 -8.87 3.76 4.82
CA TYR A 211 -9.40 3.62 6.17
C TYR A 211 -10.81 4.20 6.28
N LEU A 212 -11.03 5.41 5.73
CA LEU A 212 -12.36 6.03 5.71
C LEU A 212 -13.36 5.26 4.85
N GLY A 213 -12.89 4.60 3.79
CA GLY A 213 -13.68 3.67 2.97
C GLY A 213 -14.22 2.51 3.80
N SER A 214 -13.33 1.83 4.54
CA SER A 214 -13.74 0.72 5.41
C SER A 214 -14.67 1.17 6.54
N ILE A 215 -14.36 2.27 7.22
CA ILE A 215 -15.19 2.82 8.31
C ILE A 215 -16.60 3.16 7.82
N THR A 216 -16.68 3.86 6.68
CA THR A 216 -17.95 4.23 6.07
C THR A 216 -18.72 3.00 5.62
N THR A 217 -18.07 2.03 4.99
CA THR A 217 -18.75 0.81 4.54
C THR A 217 -19.28 -0.02 5.69
N PHE A 218 -18.50 -0.26 6.76
CA PHE A 218 -19.01 -0.98 7.93
C PHE A 218 -20.26 -0.31 8.53
N SER A 219 -20.19 1.01 8.71
CA SER A 219 -21.29 1.79 9.28
C SER A 219 -22.52 1.82 8.36
N LEU A 220 -22.29 2.08 7.07
CA LEU A 220 -23.35 2.20 6.07
C LEU A 220 -24.02 0.85 5.81
N SER A 221 -23.26 -0.24 5.75
CA SER A 221 -23.79 -1.59 5.53
C SER A 221 -24.74 -2.02 6.65
N GLY A 222 -24.44 -1.72 7.92
CA GLY A 222 -25.36 -2.04 9.03
C GLY A 222 -26.71 -1.32 8.90
N VAL A 223 -26.68 -0.02 8.54
CA VAL A 223 -27.91 0.77 8.35
C VAL A 223 -28.69 0.32 7.12
N LEU A 224 -27.99 0.03 6.02
CA LEU A 224 -28.59 -0.45 4.78
C LEU A 224 -29.15 -1.86 4.90
N CYS A 225 -28.55 -2.74 5.69
CA CYS A 225 -29.13 -4.04 5.98
C CYS A 225 -30.47 -3.92 6.73
N ASP A 226 -30.61 -2.98 7.66
CA ASP A 226 -31.83 -2.78 8.44
C ASP A 226 -32.92 -2.04 7.63
N ARG A 227 -32.55 -0.94 6.96
CA ARG A 227 -33.50 0.01 6.35
C ARG A 227 -33.39 0.14 4.83
N GLY A 228 -32.49 -0.61 4.21
CA GLY A 228 -32.27 -0.55 2.77
C GLY A 228 -33.40 -1.19 1.97
N PHE A 229 -33.32 -0.99 0.66
CA PHE A 229 -34.26 -1.55 -0.30
C PHE A 229 -33.85 -2.96 -0.74
N ASP A 230 -34.73 -3.67 -1.46
CA ASP A 230 -34.50 -5.02 -2.01
C ASP A 230 -34.14 -6.09 -0.94
N GLY A 231 -34.74 -6.00 0.25
CA GLY A 231 -34.39 -6.90 1.37
C GLY A 231 -33.17 -6.43 2.19
N GLY A 232 -32.78 -5.16 2.05
CA GLY A 232 -31.77 -4.51 2.86
C GLY A 232 -30.35 -4.73 2.32
N TRP A 233 -29.84 -5.96 2.42
CA TRP A 233 -28.43 -6.25 2.09
C TRP A 233 -28.03 -5.97 0.61
N PRO A 234 -28.89 -6.14 -0.44
CA PRO A 234 -28.49 -5.83 -1.81
C PRO A 234 -28.18 -4.36 -2.03
N SER A 235 -28.82 -3.48 -1.27
CA SER A 235 -28.64 -2.03 -1.39
C SER A 235 -27.20 -1.57 -1.14
N VAL A 236 -26.45 -2.29 -0.29
CA VAL A 236 -25.02 -2.06 -0.04
C VAL A 236 -24.23 -2.15 -1.34
N PHE A 237 -24.44 -3.23 -2.10
CA PHE A 237 -23.74 -3.50 -3.35
C PHE A 237 -24.11 -2.51 -4.45
N TYR A 238 -25.39 -2.16 -4.56
CA TYR A 238 -25.86 -1.21 -5.56
C TYR A 238 -25.32 0.21 -5.31
N ILE A 239 -25.36 0.69 -4.06
CA ILE A 239 -24.91 2.05 -3.71
C ILE A 239 -23.39 2.16 -3.85
N LEU A 240 -22.62 1.22 -3.28
CA LEU A 240 -21.16 1.26 -3.33
C LEU A 240 -20.63 1.04 -4.75
N GLY A 241 -21.20 0.08 -5.49
CA GLY A 241 -20.84 -0.17 -6.89
C GLY A 241 -21.18 1.01 -7.80
N GLY A 242 -22.39 1.56 -7.70
CA GLY A 242 -22.82 2.70 -8.50
C GLY A 242 -22.00 3.97 -8.24
N SER A 243 -21.70 4.26 -6.97
CA SER A 243 -20.88 5.42 -6.59
C SER A 243 -19.41 5.26 -7.02
N ALA A 244 -18.84 4.05 -6.92
CA ALA A 244 -17.50 3.77 -7.44
C ALA A 244 -17.43 3.92 -8.97
N LEU A 245 -18.50 3.55 -9.70
CA LEU A 245 -18.57 3.71 -11.14
C LEU A 245 -18.62 5.21 -11.54
N LEU A 246 -19.42 6.01 -10.82
CA LEU A 246 -19.47 7.46 -11.00
C LEU A 246 -18.10 8.09 -10.76
N TRP A 247 -17.43 7.72 -9.66
CA TRP A 247 -16.07 8.20 -9.37
C TRP A 247 -15.09 7.81 -10.47
N THR A 248 -15.22 6.60 -11.03
CA THR A 248 -14.33 6.14 -12.10
C THR A 248 -14.48 6.99 -13.37
N LEU A 249 -15.70 7.42 -13.70
CA LEU A 249 -15.95 8.35 -14.80
C LEU A 249 -15.27 9.71 -14.54
N VAL A 250 -15.40 10.24 -13.32
CA VAL A 250 -14.76 11.49 -12.92
C VAL A 250 -13.23 11.36 -12.99
N TRP A 251 -12.66 10.26 -12.50
CA TRP A 251 -11.23 9.98 -12.54
C TRP A 251 -10.69 9.97 -13.97
N TYR A 252 -11.37 9.26 -14.87
CA TYR A 252 -10.95 9.14 -16.27
C TYR A 252 -10.93 10.50 -17.01
N ILE A 253 -11.85 11.40 -16.67
CA ILE A 253 -11.93 12.73 -17.28
C ILE A 253 -10.92 13.70 -16.63
N ALA A 254 -10.73 13.63 -15.31
CA ALA A 254 -10.00 14.64 -14.56
C ALA A 254 -8.49 14.38 -14.45
N VAL A 255 -8.04 13.12 -14.48
CA VAL A 255 -6.63 12.76 -14.22
C VAL A 255 -5.94 12.35 -15.51
N TYR A 256 -4.70 12.81 -15.70
CA TYR A 256 -3.88 12.52 -16.87
C TYR A 256 -2.63 11.72 -16.46
N ASP A 257 -2.10 10.89 -17.36
CA ASP A 257 -0.96 10.00 -17.06
C ASP A 257 0.36 10.73 -16.82
N SER A 258 0.52 11.92 -17.41
CA SER A 258 1.72 12.74 -17.26
C SER A 258 1.35 14.20 -17.01
N PRO A 259 2.14 14.93 -16.20
CA PRO A 259 1.97 16.37 -16.03
C PRO A 259 2.03 17.12 -17.37
N SER A 260 2.86 16.65 -18.31
CA SER A 260 3.00 17.24 -19.65
C SER A 260 1.74 17.14 -20.51
N SER A 261 0.91 16.12 -20.30
CA SER A 261 -0.35 15.92 -21.03
C SER A 261 -1.53 16.68 -20.43
N HIS A 262 -1.36 17.26 -19.23
CA HIS A 262 -2.45 17.90 -18.51
C HIS A 262 -2.72 19.31 -19.10
N PRO A 263 -3.94 19.60 -19.60
CA PRO A 263 -4.21 20.81 -20.38
C PRO A 263 -4.20 22.11 -19.56
N SER A 264 -4.50 22.02 -18.26
CA SER A 264 -4.67 23.18 -17.35
C SER A 264 -3.58 23.25 -16.27
N ILE A 265 -2.45 22.57 -16.45
CA ILE A 265 -1.34 22.66 -15.48
C ILE A 265 -0.59 23.98 -15.70
N SER A 266 -0.19 24.66 -14.61
CA SER A 266 0.66 25.83 -14.73
C SER A 266 2.05 25.42 -15.23
N HIS A 267 2.63 26.22 -16.12
CA HIS A 267 4.02 26.02 -16.60
C HIS A 267 5.00 25.90 -15.44
N TYR A 268 4.84 26.75 -14.42
CA TYR A 268 5.65 26.71 -13.20
C TYR A 268 5.57 25.36 -12.46
N GLU A 269 4.37 24.82 -12.29
CA GLU A 269 4.17 23.52 -11.62
C GLU A 269 4.75 22.36 -12.46
N LYS A 270 4.58 22.42 -13.78
CA LYS A 270 5.12 21.42 -14.70
C LYS A 270 6.65 21.37 -14.62
N ASP A 271 7.31 22.52 -14.66
CA ASP A 271 8.78 22.61 -14.62
C ASP A 271 9.33 22.15 -13.27
N TYR A 272 8.66 22.47 -12.15
CA TYR A 272 9.01 21.95 -10.82
C TYR A 272 8.98 20.42 -10.76
N ILE A 273 7.95 19.79 -11.33
CA ILE A 273 7.84 18.33 -11.34
C ILE A 273 8.90 17.71 -12.25
N THR A 274 9.07 18.22 -13.46
CA THR A 274 10.00 17.64 -14.44
C THR A 274 11.46 17.76 -13.98
N SER A 275 11.85 18.92 -13.45
CA SER A 275 13.20 19.11 -12.88
C SER A 275 13.47 18.19 -11.70
N SER A 276 12.50 18.04 -10.78
CA SER A 276 12.63 17.15 -9.62
C SER A 276 12.70 15.66 -9.96
N LEU A 277 12.24 15.25 -11.16
CA LEU A 277 12.21 13.85 -11.60
C LEU A 277 13.41 13.47 -12.49
N GLN A 278 14.01 14.43 -13.21
CA GLN A 278 15.18 14.17 -14.07
C GLN A 278 16.37 13.61 -13.28
N ASP A 279 16.60 14.10 -12.06
CA ASP A 279 17.62 13.58 -11.13
C ASP A 279 17.41 12.09 -10.77
N THR A 280 16.22 11.52 -11.01
CA THR A 280 15.88 10.15 -10.62
C THR A 280 15.94 9.14 -11.78
N THR A 281 16.04 9.59 -13.03
CA THR A 281 15.95 8.72 -14.22
C THR A 281 17.29 8.23 -14.76
N GLU A 282 18.40 8.94 -14.53
CA GLU A 282 19.67 8.64 -15.22
C GLU A 282 20.41 7.41 -14.68
N ASN A 283 20.14 6.95 -13.44
CA ASN A 283 20.84 5.78 -12.87
C ASN A 283 19.92 4.95 -11.94
N LYS A 284 19.16 4.00 -12.52
CA LYS A 284 18.44 2.98 -11.72
C LYS A 284 19.29 1.72 -11.57
N PRO A 285 19.95 1.49 -10.43
CA PRO A 285 20.72 0.28 -10.21
C PRO A 285 19.80 -0.95 -10.24
N ARG A 286 20.32 -2.05 -10.77
CA ARG A 286 19.61 -3.33 -10.75
C ARG A 286 19.55 -3.85 -9.31
N LEU A 287 18.38 -4.31 -8.89
CA LEU A 287 18.20 -4.88 -7.55
C LEU A 287 18.92 -6.24 -7.45
N PRO A 288 19.85 -6.44 -6.51
CA PRO A 288 20.52 -7.73 -6.33
C PRO A 288 19.61 -8.72 -5.60
N TRP A 289 18.68 -9.35 -6.34
CA TRP A 289 17.65 -10.25 -5.79
C TRP A 289 18.19 -11.33 -4.84
N GLN A 290 19.32 -11.96 -5.17
CA GLN A 290 19.92 -12.99 -4.34
C GLN A 290 20.28 -12.46 -2.95
N ASN A 291 20.90 -11.28 -2.87
CA ASN A 291 21.31 -10.66 -1.61
C ASN A 291 20.11 -10.16 -0.80
N VAL A 292 19.03 -9.76 -1.47
CA VAL A 292 17.78 -9.39 -0.81
C VAL A 292 17.13 -10.61 -0.14
N PHE A 293 17.01 -11.73 -0.86
CA PHE A 293 16.36 -12.93 -0.33
C PHE A 293 17.22 -13.71 0.68
N THR A 294 18.53 -13.46 0.76
CA THR A 294 19.39 -14.01 1.83
C THR A 294 19.50 -13.09 3.05
N SER A 295 18.95 -11.87 2.98
CA SER A 295 19.00 -10.87 4.06
C SER A 295 18.01 -11.20 5.18
N ALA A 296 18.53 -11.47 6.39
CA ALA A 296 17.70 -11.69 7.58
C ALA A 296 16.80 -10.47 7.95
N PRO A 297 17.29 -9.22 7.88
CA PRO A 297 16.43 -8.04 8.10
C PRO A 297 15.25 -7.95 7.13
N PHE A 298 15.41 -8.38 5.87
CA PHE A 298 14.29 -8.40 4.92
C PHE A 298 13.23 -9.43 5.32
N TRP A 299 13.63 -10.64 5.69
CA TRP A 299 12.71 -11.66 6.19
C TRP A 299 11.99 -11.23 7.48
N ALA A 300 12.65 -10.47 8.36
CA ALA A 300 12.00 -9.87 9.52
C ALA A 300 10.84 -8.94 9.12
N LEU A 301 11.02 -8.12 8.08
CA LEU A 301 9.96 -7.28 7.53
C LEU A 301 8.83 -8.11 6.92
N ILE A 302 9.16 -9.19 6.19
CA ILE A 302 8.17 -10.10 5.59
C ILE A 302 7.30 -10.76 6.66
N VAL A 303 7.90 -11.27 7.73
CA VAL A 303 7.16 -11.86 8.84
C VAL A 303 6.24 -10.84 9.49
N ALA A 304 6.72 -9.61 9.73
CA ALA A 304 5.92 -8.56 10.34
C ALA A 304 4.72 -8.14 9.47
N ILE A 305 4.92 -7.94 8.16
CA ILE A 305 3.82 -7.56 7.25
C ILE A 305 2.80 -8.68 7.09
N VAL A 306 3.23 -9.95 7.05
CA VAL A 306 2.33 -11.12 6.97
C VAL A 306 1.49 -11.26 8.25
N ALA A 307 2.11 -11.10 9.42
CA ALA A 307 1.43 -11.18 10.71
C ALA A 307 0.44 -10.03 10.91
N MET A 308 0.80 -8.80 10.53
CA MET A 308 -0.13 -7.67 10.60
C MET A 308 -1.28 -7.82 9.59
N ALA A 309 -0.99 -8.27 8.37
CA ALA A 309 -2.05 -8.58 7.41
C ALA A 309 -3.00 -9.66 7.91
N TRP A 310 -2.50 -10.68 8.64
CA TRP A 310 -3.34 -11.68 9.28
C TRP A 310 -4.34 -11.05 10.25
N VAL A 311 -3.86 -10.19 11.15
CA VAL A 311 -4.71 -9.51 12.15
C VAL A 311 -5.70 -8.57 11.46
N ASP A 312 -5.25 -7.71 10.56
CA ASP A 312 -6.08 -6.74 9.85
C ASP A 312 -7.18 -7.43 9.02
N TYR A 313 -6.84 -8.50 8.29
CA TYR A 313 -7.84 -9.25 7.53
C TYR A 313 -8.79 -10.00 8.43
N THR A 314 -8.34 -10.62 9.52
CA THR A 314 -9.25 -11.22 10.52
C THR A 314 -10.24 -10.18 11.06
N PHE A 315 -9.76 -8.96 11.33
CA PHE A 315 -10.60 -7.90 11.86
C PHE A 315 -11.68 -7.49 10.87
N ILE A 316 -11.28 -7.27 9.62
CA ILE A 316 -12.19 -6.83 8.58
C ILE A 316 -13.20 -7.92 8.19
N THR A 317 -12.82 -9.18 8.26
CA THR A 317 -13.63 -10.30 7.74
C THR A 317 -14.51 -10.94 8.79
N SER A 318 -14.02 -11.05 10.03
CA SER A 318 -14.61 -11.93 11.04
C SER A 318 -15.20 -11.19 12.25
N ILE A 319 -14.87 -9.90 12.47
CA ILE A 319 -15.43 -9.14 13.60
C ILE A 319 -16.96 -9.01 13.55
N PRO A 320 -17.60 -8.65 12.41
CA PRO A 320 -19.06 -8.55 12.38
C PRO A 320 -19.73 -9.86 12.80
N GLN A 321 -19.18 -10.99 12.35
CA GLN A 321 -19.65 -12.31 12.75
C GLN A 321 -19.48 -12.56 14.25
N TYR A 322 -18.33 -12.22 14.84
CA TYR A 322 -18.08 -12.37 16.27
C TYR A 322 -19.05 -11.53 17.12
N LEU A 323 -19.24 -10.27 16.75
CA LEU A 323 -20.16 -9.35 17.45
C LEU A 323 -21.60 -9.85 17.40
N LYS A 324 -22.01 -10.45 16.27
CA LYS A 324 -23.34 -11.04 16.13
C LYS A 324 -23.49 -12.38 16.86
N ASP A 325 -22.64 -13.36 16.55
CA ASP A 325 -22.79 -14.74 17.01
C ASP A 325 -22.44 -14.93 18.50
N VAL A 326 -21.48 -14.18 19.05
CA VAL A 326 -21.02 -14.33 20.46
C VAL A 326 -21.55 -13.24 21.38
N LEU A 327 -21.54 -11.98 20.93
CA LEU A 327 -21.92 -10.83 21.74
C LEU A 327 -23.38 -10.40 21.56
N GLY A 328 -24.09 -11.01 20.61
CA GLY A 328 -25.54 -10.84 20.44
C GLY A 328 -25.97 -9.42 20.08
N PHE A 329 -25.11 -8.63 19.42
CA PHE A 329 -25.49 -7.30 18.96
C PHE A 329 -26.54 -7.37 17.83
N ASP A 330 -27.38 -6.34 17.75
CA ASP A 330 -28.28 -6.16 16.60
C ASP A 330 -27.51 -5.66 15.39
N ILE A 331 -27.99 -5.95 14.19
CA ILE A 331 -27.24 -5.74 12.93
C ILE A 331 -26.93 -4.26 12.67
N SER A 332 -27.81 -3.36 13.11
CA SER A 332 -27.60 -1.91 13.00
C SER A 332 -26.49 -1.42 13.95
N GLU A 333 -26.46 -1.90 15.19
CA GLU A 333 -25.37 -1.62 16.14
C GLU A 333 -24.06 -2.27 15.71
N ASP A 334 -24.14 -3.51 15.21
CA ASP A 334 -23.01 -4.31 14.72
C ASP A 334 -22.21 -3.58 13.63
N GLY A 335 -22.88 -2.93 12.67
CA GLY A 335 -22.21 -2.16 11.62
C GLY A 335 -21.35 -1.00 12.16
N PHE A 336 -21.86 -0.23 13.12
CA PHE A 336 -21.11 0.87 13.73
C PHE A 336 -19.98 0.36 14.64
N LEU A 337 -20.27 -0.65 15.45
CA LEU A 337 -19.29 -1.23 16.38
C LEU A 337 -18.16 -1.96 15.63
N SER A 338 -18.46 -2.59 14.50
CA SER A 338 -17.48 -3.24 13.61
C SER A 338 -16.48 -2.24 13.01
N ALA A 339 -16.84 -0.96 12.87
CA ALA A 339 -15.92 0.06 12.39
C ALA A 339 -14.88 0.49 13.44
N THR A 340 -15.13 0.21 14.73
CA THR A 340 -14.32 0.71 15.87
C THR A 340 -12.81 0.43 15.71
N PRO A 341 -12.35 -0.80 15.40
CA PRO A 341 -10.91 -1.07 15.28
C PRO A 341 -10.27 -0.25 14.16
N SER A 342 -10.93 -0.12 13.01
CA SER A 342 -10.43 0.67 11.88
C SER A 342 -10.38 2.17 12.19
N VAL A 343 -11.35 2.70 12.94
CA VAL A 343 -11.31 4.10 13.43
C VAL A 343 -10.11 4.31 14.35
N CYS A 344 -9.92 3.43 15.33
CA CYS A 344 -8.79 3.53 16.25
C CYS A 344 -7.43 3.39 15.55
N GLN A 345 -7.34 2.50 14.56
CA GLN A 345 -6.15 2.33 13.72
C GLN A 345 -5.84 3.59 12.92
N PHE A 346 -6.86 4.20 12.30
CA PHE A 346 -6.72 5.46 11.58
C PHE A 346 -6.20 6.58 12.49
N VAL A 347 -6.82 6.78 13.66
CA VAL A 347 -6.41 7.80 14.63
C VAL A 347 -4.97 7.56 15.10
N SER A 348 -4.62 6.33 15.46
CA SER A 348 -3.26 6.00 15.88
C SER A 348 -2.24 6.26 14.77
N SER A 349 -2.56 5.96 13.52
CA SER A 349 -1.64 6.16 12.39
C SER A 349 -1.25 7.63 12.21
N LEU A 350 -2.15 8.56 12.53
CA LEU A 350 -1.89 10.00 12.47
C LEU A 350 -1.05 10.50 13.65
N LEU A 351 -1.26 9.94 14.84
CA LEU A 351 -0.58 10.37 16.07
C LEU A 351 0.84 9.83 16.19
N ILE A 352 1.11 8.64 15.64
CA ILE A 352 2.36 7.92 15.93
C ILE A 352 3.59 8.51 15.21
N GLY A 353 3.41 9.15 14.05
CA GLY A 353 4.49 9.76 13.28
C GLY A 353 5.30 10.80 14.07
N PRO A 354 4.66 11.87 14.58
CA PRO A 354 5.33 12.87 15.40
C PRO A 354 5.99 12.30 16.66
N VAL A 355 5.39 11.28 17.27
CA VAL A 355 5.93 10.61 18.46
C VAL A 355 7.23 9.87 18.12
N ALA A 356 7.23 9.10 17.02
CA ALA A 356 8.41 8.38 16.55
C ALA A 356 9.55 9.34 16.17
N ASP A 357 9.23 10.46 15.51
CA ASP A 357 10.21 11.48 15.14
C ASP A 357 10.80 12.17 16.37
N ASN A 358 9.99 12.51 17.37
CA ASN A 358 10.48 13.09 18.63
C ASN A 358 11.44 12.14 19.36
N ILE A 359 11.14 10.84 19.42
CA ILE A 359 12.03 9.85 20.05
C ILE A 359 13.35 9.71 19.28
N ARG A 360 13.30 9.74 17.94
CA ARG A 360 14.51 9.70 17.11
C ARG A 360 15.35 10.98 17.25
N ASN A 361 14.70 12.14 17.35
CA ASN A 361 15.37 13.43 17.59
C ASN A 361 16.06 13.52 18.97
N ARG A 362 15.64 12.69 19.93
CA ARG A 362 16.31 12.54 21.24
C ARG A 362 17.55 11.63 21.19
N GLY A 363 17.95 11.16 20.00
CA GLY A 363 19.18 10.39 19.79
C GLY A 363 19.03 8.87 19.92
N VAL A 364 17.82 8.33 20.00
CA VAL A 364 17.60 6.88 19.99
C VAL A 364 17.86 6.33 18.58
N LYS A 365 18.66 5.27 18.47
CA LYS A 365 18.97 4.61 17.19
C LYS A 365 17.70 4.18 16.46
N THR A 366 17.65 4.42 15.15
CA THR A 366 16.48 4.11 14.30
C THR A 366 16.03 2.66 14.44
N GLY A 367 16.95 1.69 14.39
CA GLY A 367 16.61 0.27 14.56
C GLY A 367 15.96 -0.05 15.91
N THR A 368 16.42 0.58 16.99
CA THR A 368 15.82 0.42 18.33
C THR A 368 14.41 1.02 18.38
N VAL A 369 14.21 2.19 17.77
CA VAL A 369 12.87 2.79 17.63
C VAL A 369 11.94 1.84 16.87
N ARG A 370 12.35 1.32 15.71
CA ARG A 370 11.50 0.40 14.92
C ARG A 370 11.11 -0.84 15.70
N LYS A 371 12.04 -1.45 16.43
CA LYS A 371 11.79 -2.61 17.29
C LYS A 371 10.77 -2.26 18.38
N ILE A 372 11.03 -1.24 19.19
CA ILE A 372 10.12 -0.82 20.28
C ILE A 372 8.68 -0.63 19.78
N PHE A 373 8.49 0.11 18.70
CA PHE A 373 7.16 0.37 18.17
C PHE A 373 6.50 -0.90 17.65
N GLN A 374 7.26 -1.78 16.97
CA GLN A 374 6.73 -3.05 16.48
C GLN A 374 6.39 -4.03 17.62
N SER A 375 7.20 -4.11 18.66
CA SER A 375 6.92 -4.92 19.85
C SER A 375 5.66 -4.40 20.55
N ILE A 376 5.52 -3.07 20.72
CA ILE A 376 4.31 -2.46 21.30
C ILE A 376 3.06 -2.83 20.49
N THR A 377 3.15 -2.78 19.15
CA THR A 377 2.04 -3.20 18.27
C THR A 377 1.64 -4.65 18.53
N PHE A 378 2.58 -5.60 18.40
CA PHE A 378 2.23 -7.02 18.47
C PHE A 378 1.87 -7.49 19.87
N PHE A 379 2.60 -7.07 20.91
CA PHE A 379 2.26 -7.42 22.28
C PHE A 379 0.98 -6.72 22.74
N GLY A 380 0.76 -5.47 22.32
CA GLY A 380 -0.48 -4.75 22.59
C GLY A 380 -1.71 -5.45 22.00
N ILE A 381 -1.63 -5.85 20.71
CA ILE A 381 -2.66 -6.66 20.06
C ILE A 381 -2.85 -7.99 20.80
N ALA A 382 -1.76 -8.69 21.14
CA ALA A 382 -1.82 -9.99 21.81
C ALA A 382 -2.54 -9.94 23.17
N VAL A 383 -2.22 -8.94 24.01
CA VAL A 383 -2.88 -8.73 25.30
C VAL A 383 -4.36 -8.41 25.11
N CYS A 384 -4.70 -7.52 24.16
CA CYS A 384 -6.08 -7.15 23.90
C CYS A 384 -6.90 -8.34 23.42
N LEU A 385 -6.41 -9.10 22.43
CA LEU A 385 -7.13 -10.25 21.87
C LEU A 385 -7.27 -11.42 22.86
N THR A 386 -6.25 -11.66 23.69
CA THR A 386 -6.34 -12.64 24.78
C THR A 386 -7.46 -12.24 25.73
N THR A 387 -7.50 -10.95 26.12
CA THR A 387 -8.52 -10.44 27.05
C THR A 387 -9.92 -10.53 26.44
N VAL A 388 -10.10 -10.14 25.16
CA VAL A 388 -11.38 -10.23 24.43
C VAL A 388 -11.92 -11.65 24.44
N GLY A 389 -11.06 -12.66 24.26
CA GLY A 389 -11.46 -14.06 24.31
C GLY A 389 -12.18 -14.45 25.62
N TYR A 390 -11.82 -13.85 26.75
CA TYR A 390 -12.44 -14.14 28.05
C TYR A 390 -13.68 -13.30 28.36
N VAL A 391 -13.98 -12.27 27.56
CA VAL A 391 -15.12 -11.38 27.82
C VAL A 391 -16.46 -12.12 27.61
N THR A 392 -17.39 -11.90 28.53
CA THR A 392 -18.74 -12.46 28.49
C THR A 392 -19.73 -11.53 27.79
N HIS A 393 -20.89 -12.07 27.37
CA HIS A 393 -21.98 -11.29 26.77
C HIS A 393 -22.47 -10.15 27.70
N GLU A 394 -22.38 -10.33 29.02
CA GLU A 394 -22.71 -9.30 30.01
C GLU A 394 -21.85 -8.03 29.86
N ASN A 395 -20.60 -8.19 29.42
CA ASN A 395 -19.64 -7.10 29.23
C ASN A 395 -19.35 -6.85 27.73
N ARG A 396 -20.36 -7.02 26.86
CA ARG A 396 -20.18 -6.91 25.40
C ARG A 396 -19.55 -5.59 24.91
N TYR A 397 -19.82 -4.46 25.56
CA TYR A 397 -19.19 -3.17 25.20
C TYR A 397 -17.70 -3.11 25.57
N LEU A 398 -17.27 -3.82 26.62
CA LEU A 398 -15.85 -3.95 26.98
C LEU A 398 -15.08 -4.68 25.87
N ALA A 399 -15.67 -5.73 25.29
CA ALA A 399 -15.05 -6.45 24.17
C ALA A 399 -14.85 -5.52 22.96
N VAL A 400 -15.84 -4.68 22.61
CA VAL A 400 -15.70 -3.70 21.53
C VAL A 400 -14.62 -2.66 21.86
N GLY A 401 -14.57 -2.16 23.09
CA GLY A 401 -13.52 -1.25 23.55
C GLY A 401 -12.13 -1.85 23.41
N LEU A 402 -11.94 -3.11 23.82
CA LEU A 402 -10.68 -3.83 23.68
C LEU A 402 -10.30 -4.09 22.22
N LEU A 403 -11.27 -4.40 21.35
CA LEU A 403 -11.04 -4.49 19.89
C LEU A 403 -10.60 -3.14 19.31
N GLY A 404 -11.19 -2.03 19.79
CA GLY A 404 -10.77 -0.67 19.46
C GLY A 404 -9.32 -0.39 19.90
N VAL A 405 -8.96 -0.72 21.14
CA VAL A 405 -7.59 -0.59 21.65
C VAL A 405 -6.61 -1.47 20.83
N SER A 406 -7.02 -2.67 20.44
CA SER A 406 -6.23 -3.52 19.53
C SER A 406 -6.01 -2.84 18.17
N GLY A 407 -7.04 -2.21 17.61
CA GLY A 407 -6.92 -1.40 16.39
C GLY A 407 -5.98 -0.21 16.56
N PHE A 408 -5.99 0.44 17.72
CA PHE A 408 -5.02 1.50 18.04
C PHE A 408 -3.58 0.97 17.98
N PHE A 409 -3.30 -0.16 18.64
CA PHE A 409 -1.98 -0.80 18.56
C PHE A 409 -1.59 -1.20 17.13
N ALA A 410 -2.54 -1.64 16.31
CA ALA A 410 -2.31 -1.91 14.90
C ALA A 410 -1.90 -0.64 14.12
N GLY A 411 -2.36 0.55 14.49
CA GLY A 411 -1.96 1.79 13.84
C GLY A 411 -0.52 2.23 14.17
N ILE A 412 0.03 1.79 15.31
CA ILE A 412 1.41 2.07 15.73
C ILE A 412 2.43 1.47 14.76
N GLN A 413 2.06 0.41 14.02
CA GLN A 413 2.92 -0.30 13.06
C GLN A 413 3.57 0.61 12.00
N GLN A 414 2.94 1.75 11.70
CA GLN A 414 3.44 2.71 10.72
C GLN A 414 4.84 3.23 11.10
N ALA A 415 5.09 3.38 12.40
CA ALA A 415 6.39 3.74 12.94
C ALA A 415 7.33 2.53 13.15
N GLY A 416 6.82 1.30 13.02
CA GLY A 416 7.54 0.03 13.12
C GLY A 416 8.02 -0.47 11.76
N TYR A 417 7.47 -1.58 11.27
CA TYR A 417 7.97 -2.25 10.06
C TYR A 417 7.79 -1.44 8.76
N VAL A 418 6.72 -0.62 8.64
CA VAL A 418 6.39 0.08 7.39
C VAL A 418 7.48 1.09 7.04
N ALA A 419 7.87 1.92 8.01
CA ALA A 419 8.97 2.85 7.84
C ALA A 419 10.33 2.14 7.72
N ASN A 420 10.47 0.93 8.28
CA ASN A 420 11.72 0.17 8.23
C ASN A 420 12.09 -0.31 6.81
N PHE A 421 11.12 -0.49 5.89
CA PHE A 421 11.42 -0.72 4.48
C PHE A 421 12.26 0.41 3.86
N ILE A 422 12.00 1.66 4.28
CA ILE A 422 12.74 2.84 3.82
C ILE A 422 14.12 2.88 4.48
N ASP A 423 14.22 2.55 5.77
CA ASP A 423 15.48 2.60 6.51
C ASP A 423 16.51 1.57 6.00
N ILE A 424 16.07 0.35 5.65
CA ILE A 424 16.92 -0.75 5.20
C ILE A 424 17.40 -0.56 3.75
N ALA A 425 16.53 -0.04 2.87
CA ALA A 425 16.85 0.12 1.45
C ALA A 425 16.06 1.27 0.80
N PRO A 426 16.44 2.55 1.02
CA PRO A 426 15.68 3.72 0.57
C PRO A 426 15.33 3.71 -0.92
N ARG A 427 16.27 3.31 -1.79
CA ARG A 427 16.09 3.27 -3.25
C ARG A 427 15.15 2.17 -3.72
N PHE A 428 15.07 1.08 -2.96
CA PHE A 428 14.34 -0.13 -3.33
C PHE A 428 13.08 -0.36 -2.47
N ALA A 429 12.84 0.50 -1.48
CA ALA A 429 11.78 0.36 -0.47
C ALA A 429 10.41 0.06 -1.08
N GLY A 430 10.04 0.76 -2.16
CA GLY A 430 8.76 0.54 -2.84
C GLY A 430 8.63 -0.85 -3.48
N VAL A 431 9.70 -1.38 -4.08
CA VAL A 431 9.71 -2.72 -4.68
C VAL A 431 9.67 -3.79 -3.59
N LEU A 432 10.46 -3.62 -2.54
CA LEU A 432 10.53 -4.55 -1.40
C LEU A 432 9.19 -4.60 -0.65
N TYR A 433 8.58 -3.45 -0.40
CA TYR A 433 7.24 -3.37 0.18
C TYR A 433 6.20 -4.06 -0.73
N GLY A 434 6.31 -3.88 -2.05
CA GLY A 434 5.46 -4.56 -3.03
C GLY A 434 5.54 -6.08 -2.92
N VAL A 435 6.75 -6.65 -2.87
CA VAL A 435 6.98 -8.09 -2.67
C VAL A 435 6.38 -8.56 -1.34
N GLY A 436 6.66 -7.84 -0.25
CA GLY A 436 6.12 -8.17 1.07
C GLY A 436 4.60 -8.13 1.12
N ASN A 437 3.98 -7.13 0.50
CA ASN A 437 2.55 -6.98 0.43
C ASN A 437 1.89 -8.09 -0.40
N SER A 438 2.54 -8.56 -1.47
CA SER A 438 2.07 -9.72 -2.24
C SER A 438 2.09 -11.02 -1.45
N ILE A 439 3.14 -11.24 -0.64
CA ILE A 439 3.19 -12.40 0.27
C ILE A 439 2.11 -12.25 1.36
N ALA A 440 1.94 -11.04 1.90
CA ALA A 440 0.95 -10.75 2.93
C ALA A 440 -0.51 -10.92 2.47
N THR A 441 -0.81 -10.72 1.19
CA THR A 441 -2.13 -11.01 0.59
C THR A 441 -2.56 -12.47 0.84
N VAL A 442 -1.62 -13.42 0.94
CA VAL A 442 -1.93 -14.84 1.23
C VAL A 442 -2.64 -14.98 2.58
N SER A 443 -2.32 -14.14 3.57
CA SER A 443 -3.03 -14.11 4.86
C SER A 443 -4.53 -13.84 4.67
N GLY A 444 -4.92 -13.02 3.69
CA GLY A 444 -6.32 -12.72 3.39
C GLY A 444 -7.09 -13.89 2.78
N ILE A 445 -6.37 -14.84 2.16
CA ILE A 445 -6.95 -16.09 1.65
C ILE A 445 -7.12 -17.09 2.79
N VAL A 446 -6.06 -17.29 3.58
CA VAL A 446 -5.99 -18.36 4.58
C VAL A 446 -6.79 -18.01 5.84
N SER A 447 -6.76 -16.75 6.29
CA SER A 447 -7.37 -16.34 7.55
C SER A 447 -8.88 -16.63 7.62
N PRO A 448 -9.73 -16.19 6.67
CA PRO A 448 -11.16 -16.47 6.76
C PRO A 448 -11.47 -17.98 6.73
N VAL A 449 -10.74 -18.76 5.91
CA VAL A 449 -10.91 -20.22 5.83
C VAL A 449 -10.62 -20.90 7.18
N ILE A 450 -9.54 -20.50 7.85
CA ILE A 450 -9.23 -21.02 9.20
C ILE A 450 -10.32 -20.60 10.18
N VAL A 451 -10.75 -19.33 10.18
CA VAL A 451 -11.82 -18.85 11.06
C VAL A 451 -13.08 -19.68 10.88
N GLY A 452 -13.57 -19.83 9.64
CA GLY A 452 -14.77 -20.62 9.35
C GLY A 452 -14.69 -22.08 9.75
N SER A 453 -13.49 -22.68 9.68
CA SER A 453 -13.29 -24.07 10.14
C SER A 453 -13.41 -24.19 11.66
N ILE A 454 -12.94 -23.17 12.40
CA ILE A 454 -12.94 -23.14 13.86
C ILE A 454 -14.33 -22.77 14.40
N THR A 455 -15.06 -21.86 13.75
CA THR A 455 -16.29 -21.25 14.30
C THR A 455 -17.59 -21.98 13.93
N SER A 456 -17.51 -23.27 13.58
CA SER A 456 -18.68 -24.06 13.13
C SER A 456 -19.80 -24.16 14.17
N GLY A 457 -19.46 -24.18 15.47
CA GLY A 457 -20.42 -24.25 16.57
C GLY A 457 -20.89 -22.90 17.12
N LYS A 458 -20.47 -21.76 16.54
CA LYS A 458 -20.81 -20.38 16.98
C LYS A 458 -20.59 -20.12 18.47
N SER A 459 -19.64 -20.83 19.09
CA SER A 459 -19.40 -20.78 20.53
C SER A 459 -18.28 -19.81 20.89
N ARG A 460 -18.31 -19.27 22.12
CA ARG A 460 -17.21 -18.42 22.62
C ARG A 460 -15.87 -19.15 22.61
N LYS A 461 -15.83 -20.45 22.93
CA LYS A 461 -14.59 -21.24 22.98
C LYS A 461 -13.92 -21.35 21.61
N GLU A 462 -14.70 -21.44 20.55
CA GLU A 462 -14.19 -21.43 19.17
C GLU A 462 -13.59 -20.07 18.82
N TRP A 463 -14.27 -18.97 19.16
CA TRP A 463 -13.72 -17.62 18.95
C TRP A 463 -12.49 -17.33 19.81
N GLN A 464 -12.41 -17.89 21.03
CA GLN A 464 -11.17 -17.87 21.82
C GLN A 464 -10.01 -18.50 21.06
N MET A 465 -10.22 -19.66 20.41
CA MET A 465 -9.18 -20.30 19.59
C MET A 465 -8.76 -19.41 18.41
N VAL A 466 -9.70 -18.75 17.72
CA VAL A 466 -9.39 -17.79 16.65
C VAL A 466 -8.50 -16.65 17.16
N PHE A 467 -8.83 -16.07 18.31
CA PHE A 467 -8.01 -15.01 18.90
C PHE A 467 -6.64 -15.54 19.35
N PHE A 468 -6.54 -16.74 19.90
CA PHE A 468 -5.26 -17.35 20.26
C PHE A 468 -4.36 -17.62 19.05
N VAL A 469 -4.91 -17.96 17.88
CA VAL A 469 -4.14 -18.05 16.63
C VAL A 469 -3.54 -16.69 16.28
N CYS A 470 -4.34 -15.62 16.33
CA CYS A 470 -3.85 -14.26 16.09
C CYS A 470 -2.77 -13.83 17.09
N VAL A 471 -2.94 -14.18 18.37
CA VAL A 471 -1.95 -13.95 19.45
C VAL A 471 -0.65 -14.68 19.15
N GLY A 472 -0.72 -15.97 18.82
CA GLY A 472 0.46 -16.79 18.51
C GLY A 472 1.26 -16.23 17.33
N ILE A 473 0.57 -15.88 16.23
CA ILE A 473 1.19 -15.26 15.05
C ILE A 473 1.85 -13.93 15.43
N SER A 474 1.16 -13.08 16.19
CA SER A 474 1.68 -11.76 16.59
C SER A 474 2.91 -11.87 17.49
N VAL A 475 2.90 -12.76 18.49
CA VAL A 475 4.03 -12.96 19.41
C VAL A 475 5.25 -13.53 18.70
N VAL A 476 5.05 -14.54 17.83
CA VAL A 476 6.15 -15.10 17.04
C VAL A 476 6.74 -14.03 16.10
N ALA A 477 5.89 -13.23 15.46
CA ALA A 477 6.34 -12.14 14.60
C ALA A 477 7.11 -11.07 15.37
N ALA A 478 6.67 -10.72 16.59
CA ALA A 478 7.39 -9.78 17.46
C ALA A 478 8.80 -10.28 17.78
N ILE A 479 8.93 -11.54 18.20
CA ILE A 479 10.22 -12.14 18.56
C ILE A 479 11.15 -12.17 17.34
N LEU A 480 10.66 -12.63 16.18
CA LEU A 480 11.47 -12.69 14.97
C LEU A 480 11.87 -11.29 14.50
N PHE A 481 10.99 -10.31 14.59
CA PHE A 481 11.31 -8.93 14.25
C PHE A 481 12.35 -8.35 15.20
N ASP A 482 12.22 -8.55 16.51
CA ASP A 482 13.16 -8.02 17.49
C ASP A 482 14.55 -8.66 17.38
N CYS A 483 14.61 -9.95 17.02
CA CYS A 483 15.87 -10.66 16.78
C CYS A 483 16.57 -10.20 15.49
N PHE A 484 15.85 -10.09 14.38
CA PHE A 484 16.46 -9.97 13.04
C PHE A 484 16.32 -8.60 12.38
N ALA A 485 15.41 -7.73 12.83
CA ALA A 485 15.26 -6.41 12.24
C ALA A 485 16.50 -5.55 12.51
N GLN A 486 16.86 -4.76 11.50
CA GLN A 486 17.89 -3.73 11.57
C GLN A 486 17.28 -2.42 11.08
N GLY A 487 17.85 -1.28 11.47
CA GLY A 487 17.42 0.05 11.02
C GLY A 487 18.53 0.84 10.34
N GLU A 488 19.56 0.13 9.88
CA GLU A 488 20.68 0.67 9.11
C GLU A 488 20.55 0.20 7.65
N VAL A 489 21.01 1.05 6.73
CA VAL A 489 20.99 0.75 5.31
C VAL A 489 21.84 -0.49 5.05
N GLN A 490 21.27 -1.47 4.35
CA GLN A 490 21.97 -2.73 4.09
C GLN A 490 23.07 -2.55 3.04
N THR A 491 24.13 -3.34 3.16
CA THR A 491 25.30 -3.28 2.26
C THR A 491 24.94 -3.45 0.79
N TRP A 492 23.96 -4.30 0.48
CA TRP A 492 23.47 -4.52 -0.89
C TRP A 492 22.61 -3.37 -1.43
N ALA A 493 22.19 -2.42 -0.57
CA ALA A 493 21.43 -1.24 -0.96
C ALA A 493 22.31 -0.01 -1.20
N VAL A 494 23.61 -0.07 -0.86
CA VAL A 494 24.59 1.00 -1.09
C VAL A 494 25.27 0.80 -2.45
N GLU A 495 25.52 1.88 -3.19
CA GLU A 495 26.35 1.82 -4.40
C GLU A 495 27.78 1.43 -4.03
N VAL A 496 28.25 0.29 -4.53
CA VAL A 496 29.68 0.07 -4.68
C VAL A 496 30.09 0.93 -5.87
N ASN A 497 30.48 2.18 -5.63
CA ASN A 497 31.37 2.84 -6.58
C ASN A 497 32.63 1.94 -6.62
N PRO A 498 33.02 1.38 -7.77
CA PRO A 498 34.36 0.81 -7.86
C PRO A 498 35.32 1.91 -7.40
N PRO A 499 36.34 1.57 -6.57
CA PRO A 499 37.34 2.56 -6.19
C PRO A 499 37.83 3.21 -7.47
N ALA A 500 37.85 4.54 -7.50
CA ALA A 500 38.45 5.28 -8.60
C ALA A 500 39.86 4.72 -8.74
N ASP A 501 40.10 3.94 -9.80
CA ASP A 501 41.43 3.50 -10.16
C ASP A 501 42.25 4.78 -10.34
N SER A 502 43.04 5.06 -9.32
CA SER A 502 44.09 6.05 -9.36
C SER A 502 45.13 5.54 -10.36
N GLY A 503 44.96 5.93 -11.61
CA GLY A 503 46.02 5.94 -12.61
C GLY A 503 45.73 5.11 -13.86
N GLY A 504 45.57 5.81 -14.99
CA GLY A 504 46.14 5.33 -16.25
C GLY A 504 45.24 5.39 -17.49
N SER A 505 45.54 6.38 -18.32
CA SER A 505 45.30 6.50 -19.77
C SER A 505 43.86 6.64 -20.29
N ASP A 506 43.58 7.88 -20.69
CA ASP A 506 42.65 8.26 -21.74
C ASP A 506 42.72 7.34 -22.96
N LEU A 507 41.60 6.74 -23.32
CA LEU A 507 41.30 6.36 -24.70
C LEU A 507 39.90 6.88 -25.03
N SER A 508 39.89 8.02 -25.71
CA SER A 508 38.75 8.59 -26.42
C SER A 508 38.16 7.56 -27.39
N TYR A 509 36.87 7.26 -27.24
CA TYR A 509 36.09 6.66 -28.32
C TYR A 509 35.22 7.74 -28.93
N ASP A 510 35.64 8.17 -30.13
CA ASP A 510 34.88 9.06 -31.00
C ASP A 510 33.55 8.41 -31.41
N SER A 511 32.55 9.28 -31.46
CA SER A 511 31.24 9.09 -32.08
C SER A 511 31.34 8.65 -33.54
N MET A 512 30.61 7.61 -33.93
CA MET A 512 30.18 7.43 -35.32
C MET A 512 28.72 6.99 -35.40
N GLU A 513 28.05 7.66 -36.33
CA GLU A 513 26.63 7.70 -36.62
C GLU A 513 26.03 6.37 -37.08
N SER A 514 24.75 6.23 -36.81
CA SER A 514 23.87 5.22 -37.38
C SER A 514 23.39 5.64 -38.77
N GLU A 515 23.75 4.91 -39.82
CA GLU A 515 23.00 4.87 -41.08
C GLU A 515 22.86 3.43 -41.62
N ASN A 516 21.60 3.01 -41.69
CA ASN A 516 20.91 2.24 -42.74
C ASN A 516 21.35 0.84 -43.24
N SER A 517 20.34 -0.06 -43.16
CA SER A 517 19.73 -0.85 -44.26
C SER A 517 20.49 -2.03 -44.91
N ASP A 518 19.84 -3.18 -44.77
CA ASP A 518 19.60 -4.28 -45.73
C ASP A 518 20.72 -5.22 -46.21
N HIS A 519 20.41 -6.52 -46.03
CA HIS A 519 20.78 -7.70 -46.81
C HIS A 519 22.25 -7.93 -47.23
N VAL A 520 22.82 -9.07 -46.82
CA VAL A 520 23.04 -10.25 -47.68
C VAL A 520 23.65 -11.39 -46.85
N GLU A 521 23.18 -12.58 -47.19
CA GLU A 521 23.39 -13.91 -46.65
C GLU A 521 24.80 -14.48 -46.98
N VAL A 522 25.08 -15.71 -46.51
CA VAL A 522 26.05 -16.71 -47.08
C VAL A 522 27.32 -17.02 -46.25
N THR A 523 27.16 -18.09 -45.45
CA THR A 523 27.99 -19.33 -45.43
C THR A 523 28.97 -19.60 -44.30
N VAL A 524 28.54 -20.60 -43.52
CA VAL A 524 29.30 -21.50 -42.66
C VAL A 524 30.22 -22.38 -43.50
N GLN A 525 31.52 -22.43 -43.18
CA GLN A 525 32.34 -23.59 -43.50
C GLN A 525 33.25 -23.94 -42.31
N ARG A 526 32.94 -25.08 -41.68
CA ARG A 526 33.83 -25.80 -40.76
C ARG A 526 35.06 -26.29 -41.52
N THR A 527 36.24 -26.17 -40.92
CA THR A 527 37.27 -27.20 -41.06
C THR A 527 38.05 -27.27 -39.74
N ILE A 528 37.86 -28.39 -39.05
CA ILE A 528 38.67 -28.90 -37.94
C ILE A 528 39.54 -29.99 -38.57
N ASP A 529 40.87 -29.95 -38.41
CA ASP A 529 41.66 -31.03 -37.80
C ASP A 529 43.19 -30.91 -38.04
N HIS A 530 43.93 -31.35 -37.01
CA HIS A 530 45.35 -31.77 -36.95
C HIS A 530 46.43 -30.67 -37.07
N THR A 531 47.50 -30.60 -36.25
CA THR A 531 48.19 -31.59 -35.39
C THR A 531 49.17 -30.87 -34.43
N ASP A 532 49.25 -31.35 -33.20
CA ASP A 532 50.37 -31.54 -32.25
C ASP A 532 51.66 -30.68 -32.18
N SER A 533 52.16 -30.59 -30.93
CA SER A 533 53.49 -30.17 -30.42
C SER A 533 53.80 -28.66 -30.47
N ASP A 534 54.17 -27.95 -29.40
CA ASP A 534 55.08 -28.32 -28.32
C ASP A 534 54.80 -27.63 -26.96
N ILE A 535 55.25 -28.38 -25.96
CA ILE A 535 55.40 -28.16 -24.52
C ILE A 535 56.15 -26.86 -24.19
N GLN A 536 55.67 -26.09 -23.22
CA GLN A 536 56.43 -25.74 -22.00
C GLN A 536 55.58 -24.99 -20.96
N SER A 537 55.13 -25.74 -19.96
CA SER A 537 54.93 -25.24 -18.59
C SER A 537 56.28 -25.11 -17.89
N ILE A 538 56.45 -24.09 -17.05
CA ILE A 538 57.25 -23.98 -15.80
C ILE A 538 57.44 -22.45 -15.63
N TYR A 539 56.79 -21.79 -14.66
CA TYR A 539 57.36 -21.62 -13.33
C TYR A 539 56.27 -21.43 -12.26
N LYS A 540 56.31 -22.34 -11.28
CA LYS A 540 55.92 -22.08 -9.89
C LYS A 540 57.03 -21.26 -9.21
N THR A 541 56.65 -20.52 -8.16
CA THR A 541 57.49 -19.93 -7.10
C THR A 541 58.27 -18.66 -7.46
N HIS A 542 57.73 -17.50 -7.08
CA HIS A 542 58.27 -16.72 -5.96
C HIS A 542 57.20 -15.85 -5.31
#